data_AF-A0AAD4HV59-F1
#
_entry.id   AF-A0AAD4HV59-F1
#
_cell.length_a   1.000
_cell.length_b   1.000
_cell.length_c   1.000
_cell.angle_alpha   90.00
_cell.angle_beta   90.00
_cell.angle_gamma   90.00
#
_symmetry.space_group_name_H-M   'P 1'
#
loop_
_entity.id
_entity.type
_entity.pdbx_description
1 polymer ?
#
loop_
_entity_poly.entity_id
_entity_poly.type
_entity_poly.pdbx_seq_one_letter_code
_entity_poly.pdbx_strand_id
1 'polypeptide(L)'
;MELAQKWKIFAQMAEIVRRLQSFQLPESITGFGGVTFNDAGQIVRAEMPTVGAGPWDLYQSSFKGRLEVALRTADANPYIKGWQTNNLREQLSSKDDRIVVHAGFNASNLLFDPDSGRITGLVDYDFATIMHPLHEFSSSFDSTGGQFRGWDWENARLWEDALEAVEVKRPRNIKGIDKVANVDTVLQAILPWRVSNADILGLQTEEAILRCRDENEQHLDKLLSRLGF
;
A
#
# COMPACT_ATOMS: atom_id res chain seq x y z
N MET A 1 14.03 -23.74 1.48
CA MET A 1 15.17 -22.82 1.60
C MET A 1 15.62 -22.78 3.05
N GLU A 2 16.91 -22.94 3.31
CA GLU A 2 17.44 -22.88 4.67
C GLU A 2 17.29 -21.48 5.30
N LEU A 3 17.21 -21.42 6.62
CA LEU A 3 17.03 -20.18 7.40
C LEU A 3 18.07 -19.11 7.04
N ALA A 4 19.34 -19.52 6.91
CA ALA A 4 20.44 -18.61 6.57
C ALA A 4 20.28 -17.98 5.18
N GLN A 5 19.71 -18.71 4.22
CA GLN A 5 19.47 -18.21 2.87
C GLN A 5 18.24 -17.29 2.83
N LYS A 6 17.16 -17.63 3.56
CA LYS A 6 16.01 -16.74 3.78
C LYS A 6 16.44 -15.40 4.38
N TRP A 7 17.27 -15.45 5.42
CA TRP A 7 17.82 -14.26 6.07
C TRP A 7 18.56 -13.34 5.09
N LYS A 8 19.43 -13.89 4.24
CA LYS A 8 20.17 -13.10 3.24
C LYS A 8 19.25 -12.34 2.28
N ILE A 9 18.10 -12.93 1.92
CA ILE A 9 17.13 -12.27 1.04
C ILE A 9 16.39 -11.17 1.79
N PHE A 10 15.87 -11.46 3.00
CA PHE A 10 15.17 -10.46 3.81
C PHE A 10 16.06 -9.29 4.22
N ALA A 11 17.33 -9.53 4.53
CA ALA A 11 18.28 -8.48 4.82
C ALA A 11 18.48 -7.53 3.62
N GLN A 12 18.57 -8.07 2.40
CA GLN A 12 18.66 -7.25 1.18
C GLN A 12 17.37 -6.46 0.92
N MET A 13 16.21 -7.09 1.08
CA MET A 13 14.91 -6.42 0.94
C MET A 13 14.75 -5.28 1.96
N ALA A 14 15.10 -5.53 3.23
CA ALA A 14 15.03 -4.54 4.29
C ALA A 14 15.97 -3.35 4.02
N GLU A 15 17.16 -3.60 3.48
CA GLU A 15 18.07 -2.54 3.05
C GLU A 15 17.45 -1.70 1.92
N ILE A 16 16.78 -2.32 0.94
CA ILE A 16 16.08 -1.55 -0.11
C ILE A 16 14.96 -0.69 0.49
N VAL A 17 14.17 -1.22 1.43
CA VAL A 17 13.15 -0.43 2.15
C VAL A 17 13.81 0.74 2.90
N ARG A 18 14.94 0.51 3.59
CA ARG A 18 15.69 1.59 4.24
C ARG A 18 16.16 2.65 3.24
N ARG A 19 16.62 2.25 2.05
CA ARG A 19 17.04 3.19 0.99
C ARG A 19 15.88 4.02 0.46
N LEU A 20 14.71 3.42 0.25
CA LEU A 20 13.50 4.15 -0.12
C LEU A 20 13.09 5.16 0.97
N GLN A 21 13.18 4.76 2.24
CA GLN A 21 12.85 5.61 3.39
C GLN A 21 13.84 6.76 3.63
N SER A 22 15.12 6.56 3.30
CA SER A 22 16.18 7.54 3.50
C SER A 22 16.50 8.37 2.27
N PHE A 23 15.82 8.10 1.15
CA PHE A 23 16.01 8.84 -0.09
C PHE A 23 15.69 10.33 0.13
N GLN A 24 16.63 11.20 -0.26
CA GLN A 24 16.43 12.64 -0.19
C GLN A 24 15.53 13.09 -1.34
N LEU A 25 14.27 13.41 -1.01
CA LEU A 25 13.32 13.92 -1.99
C LEU A 25 13.79 15.27 -2.56
N PRO A 26 13.57 15.54 -3.86
CA PRO A 26 13.82 16.86 -4.43
C PRO A 26 13.05 17.95 -3.68
N GLU A 27 13.61 19.15 -3.59
CA GLU A 27 12.99 20.29 -2.88
C GLU A 27 11.59 20.67 -3.43
N SER A 28 11.35 20.36 -4.71
CA SER A 28 10.04 20.52 -5.37
C SER A 28 8.94 19.60 -4.82
N ILE A 29 9.31 18.56 -4.07
CA ILE A 29 8.38 17.58 -3.49
C ILE A 29 8.06 17.95 -2.05
N THR A 30 7.09 18.86 -1.91
CA THR A 30 6.65 19.41 -0.61
C THR A 30 5.44 18.72 0.00
N GLY A 31 4.84 17.72 -0.68
CA GLY A 31 3.61 17.05 -0.26
C GLY A 31 3.53 15.59 -0.70
N PHE A 32 2.32 15.05 -0.68
CA PHE A 32 1.98 13.65 -0.90
C PHE A 32 1.29 13.44 -2.26
N GLY A 33 1.35 12.22 -2.78
CA GLY A 33 0.78 11.85 -4.09
C GLY A 33 1.86 11.41 -5.07
N GLY A 34 1.52 11.34 -6.35
CA GLY A 34 2.45 10.94 -7.39
C GLY A 34 3.48 12.01 -7.70
N VAL A 35 4.34 11.69 -8.66
CA VAL A 35 5.31 12.64 -9.24
C VAL A 35 5.24 12.61 -10.75
N THR A 36 5.57 13.74 -11.37
CA THR A 36 5.68 13.87 -12.83
C THR A 36 6.82 14.83 -13.16
N PHE A 37 7.08 15.06 -14.45
CA PHE A 37 8.01 16.06 -14.92
C PHE A 37 7.26 17.33 -15.37
N ASN A 38 7.78 18.49 -15.00
CA ASN A 38 7.34 19.76 -15.61
C ASN A 38 8.04 19.99 -16.96
N ASP A 39 7.69 21.09 -17.64
CA ASP A 39 8.27 21.45 -18.95
C ASP A 39 9.80 21.67 -18.92
N ALA A 40 10.37 21.92 -17.73
CA ALA A 40 11.80 22.05 -17.53
C ALA A 40 12.50 20.72 -17.20
N GLY A 41 11.78 19.59 -17.26
CA GLY A 41 12.30 18.26 -16.90
C GLY A 41 12.54 18.06 -15.41
N GLN A 42 12.00 18.93 -14.54
CA GLN A 42 12.12 18.80 -13.09
C GLN A 42 11.02 17.91 -12.55
N ILE A 43 11.36 17.05 -11.59
CA ILE A 43 10.39 16.22 -10.87
C ILE A 43 9.53 17.13 -10.00
N VAL A 44 8.21 17.06 -10.16
CA VAL A 44 7.21 17.83 -9.42
C VAL A 44 6.09 16.94 -8.91
N ARG A 45 5.29 17.46 -7.97
CA ARG A 45 4.13 16.74 -7.39
C ARG A 45 3.03 16.53 -8.44
N ALA A 46 2.36 15.38 -8.37
CA ALA A 46 1.26 15.01 -9.25
C ALA A 46 0.17 14.23 -8.49
N GLU A 47 -0.91 13.92 -9.19
CA GLU A 47 -1.92 12.98 -8.70
C GLU A 47 -1.29 11.61 -8.40
N MET A 48 -1.81 10.93 -7.38
CA MET A 48 -1.42 9.56 -7.08
C MET A 48 -1.91 8.63 -8.21
N PRO A 49 -1.02 7.84 -8.85
CA PRO A 49 -1.36 7.08 -10.06
C PRO A 49 -2.46 6.04 -9.81
N THR A 50 -2.48 5.40 -8.64
CA THR A 50 -3.46 4.38 -8.29
C THR A 50 -4.84 4.93 -7.92
N VAL A 51 -4.97 6.24 -7.75
CA VAL A 51 -6.20 6.89 -7.27
C VAL A 51 -6.74 7.89 -8.29
N GLY A 52 -5.88 8.54 -9.08
CA GLY A 52 -6.27 9.64 -9.97
C GLY A 52 -6.72 10.89 -9.19
N ALA A 53 -6.09 11.14 -8.03
CA ALA A 53 -6.36 12.32 -7.20
C ALA A 53 -5.11 12.76 -6.42
N GLY A 54 -5.14 14.00 -5.94
CA GLY A 54 -4.01 14.68 -5.32
C GLY A 54 -3.42 15.73 -6.27
N PRO A 55 -2.16 16.17 -6.08
CA PRO A 55 -1.34 15.95 -4.90
C PRO A 55 -1.97 16.57 -3.63
N TRP A 56 -1.50 16.18 -2.46
CA TRP A 56 -1.99 16.69 -1.17
C TRP A 56 -0.88 17.32 -0.35
N ASP A 57 -1.15 18.45 0.31
CA ASP A 57 -0.15 19.10 1.17
C ASP A 57 0.05 18.37 2.49
N LEU A 58 -1.01 17.72 3.00
CA LEU A 58 -1.01 17.00 4.28
C LEU A 58 -1.37 15.53 4.06
N TYR A 59 -0.78 14.65 4.88
CA TYR A 59 -1.10 13.22 4.80
C TYR A 59 -2.57 12.93 5.16
N GLN A 60 -3.14 13.66 6.13
CA GLN A 60 -4.56 13.58 6.44
C GLN A 60 -5.46 13.85 5.22
N SER A 61 -5.08 14.81 4.38
CA SER A 61 -5.84 15.17 3.19
C SER A 61 -5.84 14.04 2.15
N SER A 62 -4.80 13.20 2.11
CA SER A 62 -4.76 12.04 1.21
C SER A 62 -5.81 11.00 1.56
N PHE A 63 -6.03 10.73 2.85
CA PHE A 63 -7.09 9.81 3.28
C PHE A 63 -8.48 10.28 2.85
N LYS A 64 -8.78 11.57 3.04
CA LYS A 64 -10.06 12.15 2.64
C LYS A 64 -10.24 12.09 1.11
N GLY A 65 -9.23 12.49 0.35
CA GLY A 65 -9.28 12.46 -1.11
C GLY A 65 -9.46 11.04 -1.65
N ARG A 66 -8.71 10.08 -1.10
CA ARG A 66 -8.84 8.64 -1.43
C ARG A 66 -10.23 8.10 -1.08
N LEU A 67 -10.78 8.47 0.08
CA LEU A 67 -12.13 8.06 0.48
C LEU A 67 -13.19 8.59 -0.49
N GLU A 68 -13.11 9.86 -0.87
CA GLU A 68 -14.07 10.47 -1.79
C GLU A 68 -14.02 9.84 -3.18
N VAL A 69 -12.83 9.48 -3.68
CA VAL A 69 -12.70 8.69 -4.91
C VAL A 69 -13.26 7.28 -4.70
N ALA A 70 -12.92 6.63 -3.58
CA ALA A 70 -13.34 5.27 -3.31
C ALA A 70 -14.86 5.11 -3.32
N LEU A 71 -15.55 5.99 -2.60
CA LEU A 71 -17.02 6.01 -2.54
C LEU A 71 -17.64 6.28 -3.91
N ARG A 72 -17.16 7.31 -4.63
CA ARG A 72 -17.68 7.66 -5.96
C ARG A 72 -17.53 6.52 -6.97
N THR A 73 -16.38 5.84 -6.96
CA THR A 73 -16.12 4.70 -7.83
C THR A 73 -16.95 3.48 -7.40
N ALA A 74 -17.15 3.25 -6.10
CA ALA A 74 -18.01 2.18 -5.60
C ALA A 74 -19.47 2.38 -6.04
N ASP A 75 -19.97 3.62 -5.99
CA ASP A 75 -21.31 3.99 -6.45
C ASP A 75 -21.49 3.73 -7.97
N ALA A 76 -20.47 4.04 -8.76
CA ALA A 76 -20.47 3.84 -10.21
C ALA A 76 -20.17 2.40 -10.65
N ASN A 77 -19.66 1.54 -9.76
CA ASN A 77 -19.24 0.18 -10.10
C ASN A 77 -20.47 -0.73 -10.27
N PRO A 78 -20.59 -1.47 -11.40
CA PRO A 78 -21.79 -2.26 -11.71
C PRO A 78 -22.00 -3.47 -10.78
N TYR A 79 -20.96 -3.92 -10.09
CA TYR A 79 -21.02 -5.04 -9.14
C TYR A 79 -21.19 -4.57 -7.69
N ILE A 80 -20.57 -3.45 -7.32
CA ILE A 80 -20.65 -2.90 -5.95
C ILE A 80 -21.95 -2.09 -5.76
N LYS A 81 -22.28 -1.19 -6.70
CA LYS A 81 -23.45 -0.30 -6.69
C LYS A 81 -23.59 0.54 -5.41
N GLY A 82 -22.46 0.97 -4.86
CA GLY A 82 -22.37 1.66 -3.57
C GLY A 82 -22.62 0.73 -2.39
N TRP A 83 -21.80 0.84 -1.34
CA TRP A 83 -22.05 0.11 -0.09
C TRP A 83 -23.24 0.74 0.63
N GLN A 84 -24.18 -0.09 1.11
CA GLN A 84 -25.36 0.40 1.83
C GLN A 84 -25.06 0.76 3.30
N THR A 85 -23.81 0.60 3.76
CA THR A 85 -23.41 0.73 5.16
C THR A 85 -22.67 2.03 5.49
N ASN A 86 -23.33 2.86 6.32
CA ASN A 86 -22.88 3.92 7.24
C ASN A 86 -21.92 5.05 6.81
N ASN A 87 -21.99 6.15 7.57
CA ASN A 87 -21.39 7.47 7.30
C ASN A 87 -19.87 7.53 7.54
N LEU A 88 -19.07 7.04 6.59
CA LEU A 88 -17.60 6.90 6.68
C LEU A 88 -16.75 8.20 6.75
N ARG A 89 -17.36 9.36 6.98
CA ARG A 89 -16.71 10.67 6.80
C ARG A 89 -16.32 11.33 8.13
N GLU A 90 -15.30 10.85 8.84
CA GLU A 90 -14.72 11.60 9.97
C GLU A 90 -13.22 11.30 10.27
N GLN A 91 -12.60 12.16 11.10
CA GLN A 91 -11.24 12.71 11.03
C GLN A 91 -10.04 11.78 11.33
N LEU A 92 -8.88 12.10 10.73
CA LEU A 92 -7.61 11.35 10.87
C LEU A 92 -6.36 12.22 10.86
N SER A 93 -5.67 12.36 11.99
CA SER A 93 -4.36 13.04 12.01
C SER A 93 -3.21 12.05 12.20
N SER A 94 -2.18 12.10 11.36
CA SER A 94 -0.85 11.56 11.69
C SER A 94 0.26 12.47 11.15
N LYS A 95 1.51 12.17 11.54
CA LYS A 95 2.68 13.01 11.26
C LYS A 95 3.07 13.01 9.78
N ASP A 96 3.64 14.12 9.31
CA ASP A 96 4.02 14.37 7.92
C ASP A 96 5.38 13.76 7.51
N ASP A 97 5.63 12.50 7.84
CA ASP A 97 6.77 11.78 7.25
C ASP A 97 6.46 11.45 5.78
N ARG A 98 7.38 11.78 4.87
CA ARG A 98 7.24 11.54 3.42
C ARG A 98 8.44 10.78 2.90
N ILE A 99 8.18 9.68 2.20
CA ILE A 99 9.20 8.86 1.57
C ILE A 99 8.77 8.49 0.16
N VAL A 100 9.70 7.93 -0.62
CA VAL A 100 9.32 7.17 -1.82
C VAL A 100 8.70 5.86 -1.36
N VAL A 101 7.49 5.60 -1.81
CA VAL A 101 6.77 4.33 -1.61
C VAL A 101 6.66 3.67 -2.98
N HIS A 102 7.08 2.42 -3.10
CA HIS A 102 6.95 1.61 -4.32
C HIS A 102 5.50 1.15 -4.52
N ALA A 103 4.78 0.86 -3.43
CA ALA A 103 3.36 0.45 -3.41
C ALA A 103 3.05 -0.80 -4.26
N GLY A 104 4.06 -1.65 -4.46
CA GLY A 104 4.00 -2.92 -5.17
C GLY A 104 5.25 -3.77 -4.93
N PHE A 105 5.97 -3.52 -3.82
CA PHE A 105 7.21 -4.22 -3.52
C PHE A 105 6.89 -5.67 -3.15
N ASN A 106 7.17 -6.61 -4.03
CA ASN A 106 6.98 -8.04 -3.80
C ASN A 106 8.06 -8.84 -4.54
N ALA A 107 8.05 -10.16 -4.37
CA ALA A 107 9.07 -11.02 -4.98
C ALA A 107 9.05 -11.02 -6.52
N SER A 108 7.91 -10.77 -7.19
CA SER A 108 7.86 -10.72 -8.65
C SER A 108 8.49 -9.46 -9.23
N ASN A 109 8.62 -8.40 -8.43
CA ASN A 109 9.19 -7.12 -8.82
C ASN A 109 10.69 -7.00 -8.46
N LEU A 110 11.29 -8.09 -7.94
CA LEU A 110 12.71 -8.17 -7.63
C LEU A 110 13.46 -8.96 -8.70
N LEU A 111 14.52 -8.36 -9.22
CA LEU A 111 15.50 -9.05 -10.06
C LEU A 111 16.65 -9.53 -9.18
N PHE A 112 17.12 -10.76 -9.43
CA PHE A 112 18.26 -11.32 -8.71
C PHE A 112 19.23 -12.03 -9.64
N ASP A 113 20.50 -12.03 -9.26
CA ASP A 113 21.52 -12.86 -9.86
C ASP A 113 21.39 -14.31 -9.33
N PRO A 114 21.11 -15.32 -10.18
CA PRO A 114 20.87 -16.69 -9.73
C PRO A 114 22.10 -17.36 -9.12
N ASP A 115 23.32 -16.93 -9.49
CA ASP A 115 24.54 -17.55 -8.99
C ASP A 115 24.88 -17.07 -7.58
N SER A 116 24.75 -15.76 -7.32
CA SER A 116 25.06 -15.17 -6.01
C SER A 116 23.85 -15.02 -5.09
N GLY A 117 22.63 -15.08 -5.61
CA GLY A 117 21.39 -14.75 -4.88
C GLY A 117 21.28 -13.27 -4.51
N ARG A 118 22.08 -12.40 -5.14
CA ARG A 118 22.05 -10.96 -4.89
C ARG A 118 20.88 -10.31 -5.63
N ILE A 119 20.11 -9.48 -4.93
CA ILE A 119 19.10 -8.61 -5.57
C ILE A 119 19.83 -7.53 -6.38
N THR A 120 19.52 -7.47 -7.67
CA THR A 120 20.16 -6.58 -8.65
C THR A 120 19.26 -5.45 -9.11
N GLY A 121 17.94 -5.57 -8.90
CA GLY A 121 17.00 -4.52 -9.27
C GLY A 121 15.66 -4.65 -8.55
N LEU A 122 15.03 -3.50 -8.34
CA LEU A 122 13.61 -3.36 -8.05
C LEU A 122 13.00 -2.67 -9.28
N VAL A 123 11.94 -3.25 -9.83
CA VAL A 123 11.28 -2.77 -11.05
C VAL A 123 9.80 -2.57 -10.79
N ASP A 124 9.06 -2.05 -11.79
CA ASP A 124 7.60 -1.86 -11.73
C ASP A 124 7.16 -0.77 -10.72
N TYR A 125 7.60 0.47 -11.00
CA TYR A 125 7.27 1.65 -10.21
C TYR A 125 5.93 2.30 -10.58
N ASP A 126 5.05 1.61 -11.32
CA ASP A 126 3.83 2.21 -11.87
C ASP A 126 2.84 2.63 -10.76
N PHE A 127 2.94 2.04 -9.58
CA PHE A 127 2.15 2.41 -8.40
C PHE A 127 2.87 3.35 -7.43
N ALA A 128 4.13 3.69 -7.73
CA ALA A 128 4.96 4.43 -6.81
C ALA A 128 4.41 5.83 -6.53
N THR A 129 4.59 6.27 -5.29
CA THR A 129 4.00 7.50 -4.78
C THR A 129 4.85 8.07 -3.66
N ILE A 130 4.69 9.36 -3.37
CA ILE A 130 5.23 10.01 -2.19
C ILE A 130 4.20 9.91 -1.08
N MET A 131 4.48 9.06 -0.09
CA MET A 131 3.54 8.79 0.98
C MET A 131 4.24 8.54 2.33
N HIS A 132 3.45 8.48 3.39
CA HIS A 132 3.92 8.03 4.69
C HIS A 132 4.44 6.58 4.62
N PRO A 133 5.53 6.22 5.34
CA PRO A 133 6.14 4.89 5.28
C PRO A 133 5.19 3.71 5.48
N LEU A 134 4.14 3.91 6.27
CA LEU A 134 3.09 2.90 6.47
C LEU A 134 2.48 2.42 5.15
N HIS A 135 2.34 3.29 4.15
CA HIS A 135 1.71 2.94 2.89
C HIS A 135 2.47 1.81 2.15
N GLU A 136 3.78 1.69 2.36
CA GLU A 136 4.53 0.56 1.81
C GLU A 136 4.05 -0.76 2.45
N PHE A 137 3.89 -0.78 3.77
CA PHE A 137 3.48 -1.98 4.50
C PHE A 137 2.02 -2.39 4.28
N SER A 138 1.16 -1.46 3.84
CA SER A 138 -0.25 -1.75 3.54
C SER A 138 -0.51 -2.16 2.10
N SER A 139 0.35 -1.73 1.16
CA SER A 139 0.10 -1.90 -0.28
C SER A 139 1.14 -2.78 -0.97
N SER A 140 2.28 -2.97 -0.33
CA SER A 140 3.32 -3.86 -0.82
C SER A 140 3.37 -5.12 0.01
N PHE A 141 4.28 -6.00 -0.40
CA PHE A 141 4.60 -7.25 0.22
C PHE A 141 3.49 -8.30 0.16
N ASP A 142 2.51 -8.18 -0.72
CA ASP A 142 1.69 -9.34 -1.06
C ASP A 142 2.55 -10.38 -1.77
N SER A 143 2.46 -11.63 -1.30
CA SER A 143 3.45 -12.72 -1.47
C SER A 143 4.78 -12.57 -0.70
N THR A 144 5.04 -11.41 -0.06
CA THR A 144 6.16 -11.19 0.86
C THR A 144 5.80 -10.61 2.26
N GLY A 145 4.60 -10.90 2.79
CA GLY A 145 4.22 -10.59 4.19
C GLY A 145 3.51 -9.25 4.46
N GLY A 146 2.89 -8.61 3.46
CA GLY A 146 2.25 -7.28 3.58
C GLY A 146 0.73 -7.28 3.72
N GLN A 147 0.07 -8.35 3.31
CA GLN A 147 -1.15 -8.80 3.96
C GLN A 147 -0.78 -9.93 4.91
N PHE A 148 -1.34 -9.91 6.12
CA PHE A 148 -1.21 -10.94 7.17
C PHE A 148 -1.73 -12.34 6.76
N ARG A 149 -1.81 -12.66 5.46
CA ARG A 149 -2.26 -13.92 4.91
C ARG A 149 -1.20 -14.46 3.95
N GLY A 150 -0.43 -15.45 4.41
CA GLY A 150 0.42 -16.26 3.53
C GLY A 150 1.80 -16.62 4.07
N TRP A 151 2.25 -15.98 5.15
CA TRP A 151 3.54 -16.27 5.77
C TRP A 151 3.37 -17.12 7.03
N ASP A 152 4.18 -18.15 7.18
CA ASP A 152 4.36 -18.80 8.47
C ASP A 152 5.03 -17.83 9.48
N TRP A 153 4.90 -18.15 10.78
CA TRP A 153 5.45 -17.32 11.84
C TRP A 153 6.98 -17.20 11.81
N GLU A 154 7.69 -18.16 11.22
CA GLU A 154 9.14 -18.12 11.07
C GLU A 154 9.56 -17.02 10.10
N ASN A 155 8.95 -16.98 8.91
CA ASN A 155 9.24 -15.97 7.92
C ASN A 155 8.83 -14.58 8.42
N ALA A 156 7.66 -14.46 9.07
CA ALA A 156 7.19 -13.18 9.60
C ALA A 156 8.17 -12.61 10.64
N ARG A 157 8.72 -13.47 11.50
CA ARG A 157 9.74 -13.08 12.46
C ARG A 157 11.05 -12.68 11.79
N LEU A 158 11.55 -13.48 10.84
CA LEU A 158 12.80 -13.17 10.12
C LEU A 158 12.73 -11.83 9.39
N TRP A 159 11.58 -11.50 8.81
CA TRP A 159 11.37 -10.22 8.17
C TRP A 159 11.37 -9.07 9.16
N GLU A 160 10.67 -9.21 10.29
CA GLU A 160 10.74 -8.18 11.33
C GLU A 160 12.15 -8.00 11.91
N ASP A 161 12.89 -9.09 12.11
CA ASP A 161 14.27 -9.04 12.58
C ASP A 161 15.18 -8.35 11.54
N ALA A 162 14.96 -8.58 10.25
CA ALA A 162 15.72 -7.91 9.18
C ALA A 162 15.42 -6.40 9.11
N LEU A 163 14.14 -6.02 9.22
CA LEU A 163 13.70 -4.63 9.27
C LEU A 163 14.23 -3.90 10.51
N GLU A 164 14.30 -4.59 11.65
CA GLU A 164 14.88 -4.09 12.88
C GLU A 164 16.39 -3.90 12.78
N ALA A 165 17.11 -4.85 12.19
CA ALA A 165 18.56 -4.81 12.03
C ALA A 165 19.00 -3.59 11.21
N VAL A 166 18.17 -3.17 10.25
CA VAL A 166 18.35 -1.94 9.49
C VAL A 166 17.34 -0.89 9.90
N GLU A 167 16.94 -0.80 11.17
CA GLU A 167 16.12 0.24 11.85
C GLU A 167 15.13 1.04 10.97
N VAL A 168 14.36 0.37 10.11
CA VAL A 168 13.37 1.06 9.29
C VAL A 168 12.22 1.59 10.15
N LYS A 169 11.56 2.65 9.70
CA LYS A 169 10.22 3.00 10.17
C LYS A 169 9.26 1.92 9.70
N ARG A 170 8.61 1.23 10.63
CA ARG A 170 7.74 0.07 10.40
C ARG A 170 6.57 0.09 11.37
N PRO A 171 5.49 -0.67 11.14
CA PRO A 171 4.30 -0.57 11.96
C PRO A 171 4.59 -0.64 13.48
N ARG A 172 5.49 -1.55 13.90
CA ARG A 172 5.87 -1.73 15.30
C ARG A 172 6.45 -0.49 15.99
N ASN A 173 7.12 0.42 15.27
CA ASN A 173 7.79 1.59 15.85
C ASN A 173 7.17 2.94 15.43
N ILE A 174 6.09 2.92 14.65
CA ILE A 174 5.35 4.13 14.28
C ILE A 174 4.29 4.42 15.35
N LYS A 175 4.36 5.60 15.97
CA LYS A 175 3.38 6.02 16.99
C LYS A 175 2.01 6.26 16.37
N GLY A 176 0.97 5.66 16.95
CA GLY A 176 -0.43 5.84 16.51
C GLY A 176 -0.81 5.03 15.25
N ILE A 177 0.01 4.04 14.92
CA ILE A 177 -0.14 3.20 13.73
C ILE A 177 -1.47 2.47 13.66
N ASP A 178 -1.99 2.04 14.79
CA ASP A 178 -3.24 1.30 14.95
C ASP A 178 -4.43 2.06 14.34
N LYS A 179 -4.49 3.38 14.57
CA LYS A 179 -5.54 4.23 14.03
C LYS A 179 -5.42 4.42 12.52
N VAL A 180 -4.20 4.65 12.04
CA VAL A 180 -3.94 4.87 10.61
C VAL A 180 -4.18 3.59 9.81
N ALA A 181 -3.73 2.45 10.34
CA ALA A 181 -3.95 1.13 9.74
C ALA A 181 -5.44 0.79 9.64
N ASN A 182 -6.25 1.11 10.65
CA ASN A 182 -7.70 0.90 10.59
C ASN A 182 -8.33 1.64 9.41
N VAL A 183 -7.93 2.88 9.15
CA VAL A 183 -8.48 3.63 8.01
C VAL A 183 -7.99 3.12 6.69
N ASP A 184 -6.69 2.82 6.60
CA ASP A 184 -6.17 2.26 5.36
C ASP A 184 -6.87 0.94 5.02
N THR A 185 -7.12 0.10 6.03
CA THR A 185 -7.92 -1.13 5.90
C THR A 185 -9.35 -0.83 5.42
N VAL A 186 -10.02 0.17 5.98
CA VAL A 186 -11.37 0.58 5.54
C VAL A 186 -11.34 1.04 4.08
N LEU A 187 -10.36 1.87 3.70
CA LEU A 187 -10.23 2.37 2.33
C LEU A 187 -10.02 1.25 1.31
N GLN A 188 -9.17 0.26 1.64
CA GLN A 188 -8.96 -0.91 0.80
C GLN A 188 -10.22 -1.78 0.70
N ALA A 189 -11.00 -1.88 1.77
CA ALA A 189 -12.25 -2.66 1.79
C ALA A 189 -13.39 -1.99 0.98
N ILE A 190 -13.40 -0.66 0.85
CA ILE A 190 -14.40 0.06 0.05
C ILE A 190 -14.25 -0.24 -1.45
N LEU A 191 -13.01 -0.35 -1.96
CA LEU A 191 -12.75 -0.70 -3.35
C LEU A 191 -11.77 -1.87 -3.46
N PRO A 192 -12.23 -3.11 -3.22
CA PRO A 192 -11.36 -4.26 -3.32
C PRO A 192 -10.87 -4.41 -4.77
N TRP A 193 -9.54 -4.46 -4.96
CA TRP A 193 -8.90 -4.49 -6.28
C TRP A 193 -9.51 -5.53 -7.24
N ARG A 194 -9.83 -6.72 -6.71
CA ARG A 194 -10.40 -7.83 -7.49
C ARG A 194 -11.78 -7.57 -8.07
N VAL A 195 -12.52 -6.60 -7.55
CA VAL A 195 -13.86 -6.22 -8.02
C VAL A 195 -13.91 -4.80 -8.59
N SER A 196 -12.81 -4.04 -8.50
CA SER A 196 -12.73 -2.65 -8.97
C SER A 196 -11.78 -2.45 -10.16
N ASN A 197 -10.76 -3.30 -10.33
CA ASN A 197 -9.82 -3.21 -11.44
C ASN A 197 -10.39 -3.87 -12.71
N ALA A 198 -10.45 -3.12 -13.81
CA ALA A 198 -11.05 -3.57 -15.07
C ALA A 198 -10.33 -4.77 -15.70
N ASP A 199 -9.00 -4.81 -15.65
CA ASP A 199 -8.22 -5.92 -16.21
C ASP A 199 -8.46 -7.20 -15.42
N ILE A 200 -8.46 -7.10 -14.09
CA ILE A 200 -8.74 -8.24 -13.20
C ILE A 200 -10.19 -8.72 -13.34
N LEU A 201 -11.15 -7.81 -13.53
CA LEU A 201 -12.54 -8.18 -13.84
C LEU A 201 -12.63 -8.96 -15.16
N GLY A 202 -11.90 -8.54 -16.20
CA GLY A 202 -11.85 -9.23 -17.48
C GLY A 202 -11.28 -10.66 -17.43
N LEU A 203 -10.54 -10.99 -16.37
CA LEU A 203 -9.94 -12.31 -16.15
C LEU A 203 -10.78 -13.26 -15.29
N GLN A 204 -11.95 -12.83 -14.80
CA GLN A 204 -12.78 -13.58 -13.85
C GLN A 204 -14.16 -13.93 -14.42
N THR A 205 -14.75 -15.03 -13.94
CA THR A 205 -16.16 -15.31 -14.22
C THR A 205 -17.07 -14.43 -13.38
N GLU A 206 -18.29 -14.19 -13.84
CA GLU A 206 -19.27 -13.38 -13.11
C GLU A 206 -19.55 -13.96 -11.71
N GLU A 207 -19.63 -15.28 -11.57
CA GLU A 207 -19.82 -15.92 -10.26
C GLU A 207 -18.65 -15.67 -9.32
N ALA A 208 -17.41 -15.66 -9.84
CA ALA A 208 -16.22 -15.36 -9.04
C ALA A 208 -16.20 -13.90 -8.58
N ILE A 209 -16.64 -12.98 -9.44
CA ILE A 209 -16.75 -11.55 -9.13
C ILE A 209 -17.81 -11.34 -8.03
N LEU A 210 -19.00 -11.92 -8.19
CA LEU A 210 -20.09 -11.80 -7.20
C LEU A 210 -19.71 -12.39 -5.85
N ARG A 211 -19.10 -13.58 -5.83
CA ARG A 211 -18.60 -14.17 -4.58
C ARG A 211 -17.57 -13.27 -3.90
N CYS A 212 -16.62 -12.72 -4.68
CA CYS A 212 -15.61 -11.82 -4.12
C CYS A 212 -16.25 -10.54 -3.58
N ARG A 213 -17.27 -10.00 -4.24
CA ARG A 213 -18.05 -8.85 -3.78
C ARG A 213 -18.74 -9.15 -2.45
N ASP A 214 -19.44 -10.27 -2.33
CA ASP A 214 -20.15 -10.66 -1.09
C ASP A 214 -19.20 -10.91 0.08
N GLU A 215 -18.05 -11.55 -0.17
CA GLU A 215 -17.00 -11.75 0.85
C GLU A 215 -16.43 -10.42 1.35
N ASN A 216 -16.23 -9.45 0.45
CA ASN A 216 -15.75 -8.12 0.81
C ASN A 216 -16.80 -7.30 1.55
N GLU A 217 -18.09 -7.40 1.18
CA GLU A 217 -19.19 -6.76 1.91
C GLU A 217 -19.22 -7.23 3.37
N GLN A 218 -19.19 -8.54 3.58
CA GLN A 218 -19.15 -9.11 4.94
C GLN A 218 -17.89 -8.71 5.72
N HIS A 219 -16.76 -8.55 5.02
CA HIS A 219 -15.52 -8.08 5.64
C HIS A 219 -15.62 -6.62 6.07
N LEU A 220 -16.16 -5.76 5.20
CA LEU A 220 -16.38 -4.35 5.45
C LEU A 220 -17.34 -4.16 6.62
N ASP A 221 -18.48 -4.86 6.65
CA ASP A 221 -19.45 -4.79 7.76
C ASP A 221 -18.82 -5.13 9.11
N LYS A 222 -18.05 -6.24 9.17
CA LYS A 222 -17.34 -6.64 10.39
C LYS A 222 -16.30 -5.60 10.82
N LEU A 223 -15.59 -5.02 9.85
CA LEU A 223 -14.59 -3.99 10.10
C LEU A 223 -15.24 -2.73 10.67
N LEU A 224 -16.33 -2.26 10.06
CA LEU A 224 -17.08 -1.08 10.51
C LEU A 224 -17.68 -1.28 11.89
N SER A 225 -18.34 -2.42 12.13
CA SER A 225 -18.87 -2.76 13.46
C SER A 225 -17.78 -2.77 14.53
N ARG A 226 -16.58 -3.32 14.24
CA ARG A 226 -15.44 -3.31 15.17
C ARG A 226 -14.96 -1.89 15.49
N LEU A 227 -15.07 -0.98 14.52
CA LEU A 227 -14.68 0.42 14.66
C LEU A 227 -15.79 1.30 15.27
N GLY A 228 -16.95 0.72 15.56
CA GLY A 228 -18.08 1.42 16.18
C GLY A 228 -18.97 2.19 15.20
N PHE A 229 -18.94 1.82 13.92
CA PHE A 229 -19.85 2.33 12.89
C PHE A 229 -21.02 1.37 12.64
#